data_AF-A0A3B1DYZ5-F1
#
_entry.id   AF-A0A3B1DYZ5-F1
#
_cell.length_a   1.000
_cell.length_b   1.000
_cell.length_c   1.000
_cell.angle_alpha   90.00
_cell.angle_beta   90.00
_cell.angle_gamma   90.00
#
_symmetry.space_group_name_H-M   'P 1'
#
loop_
_entity.id
_entity.type
_entity.pdbx_description
1 polymer ?
#
loop_
_entity_poly.entity_id
_entity_poly.type
_entity_poly.pdbx_seq_one_letter_code
_entity_poly.pdbx_strand_id
1 'polypeptide(L)'
;MQSFPPSNLRILDAAANRACEGLRLLEDTARFTLDHAQLTEELKSIRHAVRTTLRSAGVDPLALIASRDTPTDVGATIETKSERSRPSQRAVIDAAAGRAAEALRSIEEILKLDPDASDAARTTESLRYRIYEAHQRLSLALGADRDNFHGWRLCVIITEALCKHPWLETARLAIAGGADCIQLREKTLGDRELLIRATALVNMARPLNVSVIINDRPDIALL
;
A
#
# COMPACT_ATOMS: atom_id res chain seq x y z
N MET A 1 36.77 -7.42 15.80
CA MET A 1 35.64 -7.92 15.03
C MET A 1 35.58 -9.44 15.09
N GLN A 2 34.64 -9.94 15.88
CA GLN A 2 34.38 -11.36 16.00
C GLN A 2 33.61 -11.79 14.74
N SER A 3 34.03 -12.87 14.09
CA SER A 3 33.26 -13.38 12.94
C SER A 3 31.99 -14.05 13.44
N PHE A 4 30.84 -13.72 12.85
CA PHE A 4 29.58 -14.40 13.16
C PHE A 4 29.70 -15.91 12.92
N PRO A 5 29.13 -16.76 13.80
CA PRO A 5 29.15 -18.21 13.58
C PRO A 5 28.36 -18.58 12.31
N PRO A 6 28.65 -19.75 11.69
CA PRO A 6 28.01 -20.17 10.44
C PRO A 6 26.48 -20.16 10.47
N SER A 7 25.85 -20.50 11.59
CA SER A 7 24.39 -20.44 11.76
C SER A 7 23.84 -19.01 11.66
N ASN A 8 24.55 -18.02 12.20
CA ASN A 8 24.14 -16.62 12.14
C ASN A 8 24.35 -16.05 10.74
N LEU A 9 25.44 -16.44 10.06
CA LEU A 9 25.68 -16.07 8.66
C LEU A 9 24.58 -16.61 7.74
N ARG A 10 24.09 -17.84 7.98
CA ARG A 10 22.93 -18.40 7.27
C ARG A 10 21.68 -17.55 7.44
N ILE A 11 21.39 -17.11 8.66
CA ILE A 11 20.24 -16.24 8.95
C ILE A 11 20.40 -14.91 8.24
N LEU A 12 21.58 -14.29 8.32
CA LEU A 12 21.87 -13.01 7.67
C LEU A 12 21.76 -13.10 6.13
N ASP A 13 22.24 -14.17 5.50
CA ASP A 13 22.12 -14.38 4.05
C ASP A 13 20.65 -14.51 3.64
N ALA A 14 19.91 -15.42 4.30
CA ALA A 14 18.51 -15.66 3.98
C ALA A 14 17.65 -14.41 4.20
N ALA A 15 17.85 -13.70 5.32
CA ALA A 15 17.13 -12.48 5.63
C ALA A 15 17.49 -11.33 4.67
N ALA A 16 18.77 -11.15 4.33
CA ALA A 16 19.18 -10.11 3.38
C ALA A 16 18.57 -10.32 1.99
N ASN A 17 18.49 -11.57 1.52
CA ASN A 17 17.86 -11.91 0.26
C ASN A 17 16.35 -11.63 0.30
N ARG A 18 15.63 -12.11 1.32
CA ARG A 18 14.18 -11.86 1.50
C ARG A 18 13.87 -10.37 1.59
N ALA A 19 14.67 -9.60 2.34
CA ALA A 19 14.52 -8.15 2.43
C ALA A 19 14.69 -7.48 1.06
N CYS A 20 15.74 -7.85 0.32
CA CYS A 20 16.01 -7.28 -1.00
C CYS A 20 14.94 -7.65 -2.04
N GLU A 21 14.41 -8.88 -2.00
CA GLU A 21 13.32 -9.34 -2.88
C GLU A 21 12.02 -8.58 -2.62
N GLY A 22 11.63 -8.46 -1.34
CA GLY A 22 10.45 -7.67 -0.97
C GLY A 22 10.59 -6.20 -1.37
N LEU A 23 11.73 -5.58 -1.06
CA LEU A 23 12.03 -4.19 -1.46
C LEU A 23 12.05 -4.02 -2.98
N ARG A 24 12.52 -5.01 -3.74
CA ARG A 24 12.52 -4.96 -5.20
C ARG A 24 11.10 -4.93 -5.75
N LEU A 25 10.18 -5.72 -5.19
CA LEU A 25 8.78 -5.71 -5.60
C LEU A 25 8.11 -4.36 -5.30
N LEU A 26 8.39 -3.77 -4.14
CA LEU A 26 7.91 -2.43 -3.80
C LEU A 26 8.47 -1.38 -4.79
N GLU A 27 9.77 -1.43 -5.09
CA GLU A 27 10.45 -0.53 -6.04
C GLU A 27 9.81 -0.64 -7.44
N ASP A 28 9.60 -1.86 -7.93
CA ASP A 28 8.99 -2.11 -9.24
C ASP A 28 7.53 -1.66 -9.27
N THR A 29 6.79 -1.77 -8.16
CA THR A 29 5.43 -1.21 -8.03
C THR A 29 5.45 0.31 -8.14
N ALA A 30 6.32 0.98 -7.37
CA ALA A 30 6.45 2.43 -7.41
C ALA A 30 6.82 2.92 -8.82
N ARG A 31 7.69 2.18 -9.51
CA ARG A 31 8.19 2.53 -10.83
C ARG A 31 7.19 2.27 -11.96
N PHE A 32 6.59 1.08 -11.99
CA PHE A 32 5.85 0.62 -13.17
C PHE A 32 4.33 0.70 -13.00
N THR A 33 3.82 0.77 -11.77
CA THR A 33 2.38 0.97 -11.53
C THR A 33 2.06 2.44 -11.30
N LEU A 34 2.93 3.17 -10.61
CA LEU A 34 2.63 4.55 -10.16
C LEU A 34 3.46 5.63 -10.86
N ASP A 35 4.50 5.27 -11.63
CA ASP A 35 5.48 6.20 -12.19
C ASP A 35 6.05 7.18 -11.13
N HIS A 36 6.15 6.74 -9.87
CA HIS A 36 6.48 7.59 -8.73
C HIS A 36 7.99 7.63 -8.49
N ALA A 37 8.66 8.61 -9.09
CA ALA A 37 10.13 8.75 -9.06
C ALA A 37 10.73 8.75 -7.64
N GLN A 38 10.19 9.58 -6.73
CA GLN A 38 10.74 9.71 -5.37
C GLN A 38 10.64 8.41 -4.56
N LEU A 39 9.49 7.70 -4.59
CA LEU A 39 9.35 6.40 -3.92
C LEU A 39 10.27 5.34 -4.54
N THR A 40 10.44 5.37 -5.86
CA THR A 40 11.38 4.47 -6.55
C THR A 40 12.81 4.67 -6.06
N GLU A 41 13.27 5.92 -5.97
CA GLU A 41 14.59 6.25 -5.46
C GLU A 41 14.77 5.85 -4.00
N GLU A 42 13.77 6.16 -3.17
CA GLU A 42 13.77 5.81 -1.75
C GLU A 42 13.88 4.29 -1.54
N LEU A 43 13.03 3.50 -2.19
CA LEU A 43 13.02 2.04 -2.07
C LEU A 43 14.33 1.42 -2.59
N LYS A 44 14.87 1.94 -3.69
CA LYS A 44 16.19 1.57 -4.20
C LYS A 44 17.30 1.88 -3.20
N SER A 45 17.22 3.04 -2.52
CA SER A 45 18.20 3.44 -1.51
C SER A 45 18.15 2.53 -0.27
N ILE A 46 16.96 2.16 0.20
CA ILE A 46 16.77 1.22 1.31
C ILE A 46 17.38 -0.13 0.92
N ARG A 47 17.07 -0.65 -0.27
CA ARG A 47 17.60 -1.92 -0.77
C ARG A 47 19.13 -1.94 -0.85
N HIS A 48 19.73 -0.82 -1.28
CA HIS A 48 21.19 -0.70 -1.29
C HIS A 48 21.76 -0.66 0.13
N ALA A 49 21.12 0.09 1.03
CA ALA A 49 21.54 0.23 2.41
C ALA A 49 21.57 -1.11 3.16
N VAL A 50 20.62 -2.03 2.94
CA VAL A 50 20.64 -3.38 3.56
C VAL A 50 21.99 -4.06 3.38
N ARG A 51 22.51 -4.12 2.15
CA ARG A 51 23.80 -4.78 1.86
C ARG A 51 24.99 -3.99 2.41
N THR A 52 24.93 -2.67 2.35
CA THR A 52 26.00 -1.80 2.86
C THR A 52 26.10 -1.89 4.38
N THR A 53 24.97 -1.97 5.10
CA THR A 53 24.89 -2.12 6.55
C THR A 53 25.52 -3.43 7.03
N LEU A 54 25.29 -4.53 6.32
CA LEU A 54 25.96 -5.81 6.62
C LEU A 54 27.48 -5.71 6.44
N ARG A 55 27.93 -5.08 5.36
CA ARG A 55 29.37 -4.85 5.13
C ARG A 55 30.00 -3.95 6.19
N SER A 56 29.29 -2.93 6.66
CA SER A 56 29.80 -2.05 7.74
C SER A 56 29.85 -2.76 9.09
N ALA A 57 29.02 -3.77 9.32
CA ALA A 57 29.17 -4.72 10.42
C ALA A 57 30.30 -5.75 10.19
N GLY A 58 31.05 -5.59 9.10
CA GLY A 58 32.12 -6.47 8.62
C GLY A 58 31.68 -7.91 8.34
N VAL A 59 30.40 -8.08 7.97
CA VAL A 59 29.92 -9.32 7.38
C VAL A 59 30.46 -9.42 5.95
N ASP A 60 31.36 -10.37 5.72
CA ASP A 60 31.93 -10.64 4.40
C ASP A 60 30.86 -11.21 3.45
N PRO A 61 30.61 -10.58 2.28
CA PRO A 61 29.72 -11.12 1.26
C PRO A 61 30.04 -12.56 0.82
N LEU A 62 31.34 -12.94 0.78
CA LEU A 62 31.72 -14.31 0.42
C LEU A 62 31.33 -15.30 1.52
N ALA A 63 31.43 -14.91 2.79
CA ALA A 63 31.00 -15.74 3.91
C ALA A 63 29.48 -15.98 3.90
N LEU A 64 28.68 -14.97 3.51
CA LEU A 64 27.23 -15.14 3.32
C LEU A 64 26.93 -16.19 2.24
N ILE A 65 27.57 -16.06 1.07
CA ILE A 65 27.41 -17.02 -0.03
C ILE A 65 27.86 -18.43 0.39
N ALA A 66 29.01 -18.54 1.05
CA ALA A 66 29.56 -19.82 1.50
C ALA A 66 28.69 -20.51 2.57
N SER A 67 27.96 -19.72 3.37
CA SER A 67 27.05 -20.26 4.38
C SER A 67 25.70 -20.71 3.81
N ARG A 68 25.34 -20.28 2.59
CA ARG A 68 24.04 -20.59 1.97
C ARG A 68 23.88 -22.09 1.78
N ASP A 69 22.79 -22.62 2.32
CA ASP A 69 22.42 -24.02 2.19
C ASP A 69 20.91 -24.13 1.99
N THR A 70 20.49 -23.95 0.73
CA THR A 70 19.10 -24.12 0.28
C THR A 70 18.66 -25.59 0.26
N PRO A 71 19.48 -26.56 -0.18
CA PRO A 71 19.06 -27.96 -0.23
C PRO A 71 18.67 -28.56 1.13
N THR A 72 19.30 -28.14 2.22
CA THR A 72 18.95 -28.61 3.57
C THR A 72 18.06 -27.65 4.37
N ASP A 73 17.57 -26.58 3.73
CA ASP A 73 16.68 -25.62 4.39
C ASP A 73 15.34 -26.29 4.74
N VAL A 74 15.15 -26.56 6.02
CA VAL A 74 13.93 -27.17 6.56
C VAL A 74 12.68 -26.32 6.32
N GLY A 75 12.85 -25.02 6.06
CA GLY A 75 11.76 -24.10 5.73
C GLY A 75 11.40 -24.10 4.24
N ALA A 76 12.22 -24.68 3.35
CA ALA A 76 12.04 -24.55 1.91
C ALA A 76 10.73 -25.17 1.37
N THR A 77 10.19 -26.18 2.06
CA THR A 77 8.95 -26.88 1.67
C THR A 77 7.76 -26.51 2.55
N ILE A 78 7.94 -25.62 3.53
CA ILE A 78 6.86 -25.23 4.44
C ILE A 78 6.09 -24.07 3.81
N GLU A 79 4.93 -24.37 3.26
CA GLU A 79 4.03 -23.37 2.68
C GLU A 79 2.83 -23.11 3.60
N THR A 80 2.39 -21.86 3.63
CA THR A 80 1.08 -21.51 4.20
C THR A 80 0.04 -21.33 3.10
N LYS A 81 -1.24 -21.62 3.40
CA LYS A 81 -2.33 -21.46 2.42
C LYS A 81 -2.43 -20.03 1.86
N SER A 82 -2.03 -19.03 2.64
CA SER A 82 -2.02 -17.60 2.29
C SER A 82 -0.89 -17.21 1.32
N GLU A 83 0.08 -18.09 1.04
CA GLU A 83 1.16 -17.82 0.08
C GLU A 83 0.79 -18.14 -1.37
N ARG A 84 -0.26 -18.94 -1.59
CA ARG A 84 -0.61 -19.47 -2.92
C ARG A 84 -1.36 -18.50 -3.82
N SER A 85 -2.10 -17.56 -3.24
CA SER A 85 -2.89 -16.59 -4.00
C SER A 85 -3.01 -15.27 -3.24
N ARG A 86 -2.96 -14.17 -3.98
CA ARG A 86 -3.21 -12.83 -3.44
C ARG A 86 -4.46 -12.25 -4.12
N PRO A 87 -5.41 -11.66 -3.35
CA PRO A 87 -6.68 -11.20 -3.89
C PRO A 87 -6.58 -9.89 -4.69
N SER A 88 -5.51 -9.11 -4.51
CA SER A 88 -5.32 -7.83 -5.19
C SER A 88 -3.85 -7.42 -5.23
N GLN A 89 -3.53 -6.40 -6.04
CA GLN A 89 -2.20 -5.79 -6.06
C GLN A 89 -1.80 -5.24 -4.68
N ARG A 90 -2.76 -4.68 -3.93
CA ARG A 90 -2.51 -4.21 -2.57
C ARG A 90 -2.06 -5.33 -1.64
N ALA A 91 -2.71 -6.49 -1.70
CA ALA A 91 -2.33 -7.65 -0.88
C ALA A 91 -0.92 -8.19 -1.22
N VAL A 92 -0.48 -8.05 -2.47
CA VAL A 92 0.90 -8.39 -2.89
C VAL A 92 1.91 -7.45 -2.22
N ILE A 93 1.60 -6.15 -2.21
CA ILE A 93 2.45 -5.10 -1.66
C ILE A 93 2.54 -5.19 -0.14
N ASP A 94 1.41 -5.37 0.54
CA ASP A 94 1.35 -5.54 2.00
C ASP A 94 2.20 -6.75 2.43
N ALA A 95 2.08 -7.86 1.71
CA ALA A 95 2.89 -9.06 1.97
C ALA A 95 4.38 -8.86 1.69
N ALA A 96 4.76 -8.07 0.68
CA ALA A 96 6.16 -7.77 0.38
C ALA A 96 6.78 -6.82 1.40
N ALA A 97 6.06 -5.77 1.81
CA ALA A 97 6.49 -4.85 2.85
C ALA A 97 6.64 -5.55 4.20
N GLY A 98 5.65 -6.37 4.59
CA GLY A 98 5.69 -7.16 5.81
C GLY A 98 6.90 -8.08 5.87
N ARG A 99 7.10 -8.90 4.82
CA ARG A 99 8.25 -9.84 4.76
C ARG A 99 9.60 -9.12 4.73
N ALA A 100 9.70 -7.98 4.06
CA ALA A 100 10.93 -7.19 4.07
C ALA A 100 11.23 -6.62 5.45
N ALA A 101 10.21 -6.13 6.17
CA ALA A 101 10.36 -5.63 7.53
C ALA A 101 10.70 -6.73 8.54
N GLU A 102 10.06 -7.91 8.43
CA GLU A 102 10.38 -9.10 9.23
C GLU A 102 11.82 -9.58 8.99
N ALA A 103 12.24 -9.60 7.73
CA ALA A 103 13.61 -9.95 7.38
C ALA A 103 14.63 -8.95 7.96
N LEU A 104 14.35 -7.63 7.88
CA LEU A 104 15.19 -6.65 8.57
C LEU A 104 15.18 -6.81 10.08
N ARG A 105 14.06 -7.24 10.67
CA ARG A 105 14.01 -7.55 12.11
C ARG A 105 14.94 -8.71 12.45
N SER A 106 14.99 -9.77 11.64
CA SER A 106 15.95 -10.86 11.84
C SER A 106 17.40 -10.37 11.73
N ILE A 107 17.71 -9.51 10.75
CA ILE A 107 19.06 -8.93 10.62
C ILE A 107 19.40 -8.08 11.86
N GLU A 108 18.49 -7.21 12.28
CA GLU A 108 18.64 -6.34 13.44
C GLU A 108 19.02 -7.12 14.69
N GLU A 109 18.28 -8.19 15.00
CA GLU A 109 18.52 -9.01 16.19
C GLU A 109 19.82 -9.82 16.12
N ILE A 110 20.19 -10.35 14.94
CA ILE A 110 21.47 -11.07 14.79
C ILE A 110 22.66 -10.12 14.93
N LEU A 111 22.58 -8.90 14.38
CA LEU A 111 23.65 -7.92 14.51
C LEU A 111 23.90 -7.51 15.97
N LYS A 112 22.88 -7.53 16.84
CA LYS A 112 23.03 -7.23 18.28
C LYS A 112 23.89 -8.25 19.05
N LEU A 113 24.18 -9.41 18.46
CA LEU A 113 25.07 -10.41 19.08
C LEU A 113 26.54 -9.99 19.04
N ASP A 114 26.93 -9.08 18.14
CA ASP A 114 28.28 -8.51 18.07
C ASP A 114 28.25 -7.04 18.54
N PRO A 115 28.90 -6.70 19.66
CA PRO A 115 29.03 -5.31 20.12
C PRO A 115 29.62 -4.37 19.05
N ASP A 116 30.53 -4.85 18.20
CA ASP A 116 31.14 -4.06 17.13
C ASP A 116 30.11 -3.71 16.02
N ALA A 117 28.99 -4.43 15.93
CA ALA A 117 27.93 -4.25 14.94
C ALA A 117 26.74 -3.40 15.43
N SER A 118 26.84 -2.77 16.61
CA SER A 118 25.76 -1.98 17.22
C SER A 118 25.24 -0.86 16.30
N ASP A 119 26.12 -0.16 15.59
CA ASP A 119 25.74 0.88 14.61
C ASP A 119 24.95 0.31 13.43
N ALA A 120 25.34 -0.87 12.96
CA ALA A 120 24.66 -1.56 11.88
C ALA A 120 23.29 -2.08 12.33
N ALA A 121 23.15 -2.53 13.58
CA ALA A 121 21.87 -2.89 14.16
C ALA A 121 20.92 -1.69 14.22
N ARG A 122 21.39 -0.53 14.73
CA ARG A 122 20.61 0.73 14.73
C ARG A 122 20.22 1.20 13.33
N THR A 123 21.14 1.07 12.38
CA THR A 123 20.87 1.39 10.98
C THR A 123 19.79 0.48 10.40
N THR A 124 19.87 -0.83 10.68
CA THR A 124 18.87 -1.81 10.24
C THR A 124 17.49 -1.51 10.81
N GLU A 125 17.42 -1.11 12.08
CA GLU A 125 16.18 -0.62 12.71
C GLU A 125 15.62 0.61 11.97
N SER A 126 16.46 1.60 11.68
CA SER A 126 16.06 2.79 10.91
C SER A 126 15.53 2.41 9.51
N LEU A 127 16.18 1.48 8.81
CA LEU A 127 15.71 0.97 7.52
C LEU A 127 14.32 0.33 7.65
N ARG A 128 14.04 -0.38 8.74
CA ARG A 128 12.72 -0.99 8.98
C ARG A 128 11.63 0.07 9.13
N TYR A 129 11.88 1.16 9.85
CA TYR A 129 10.92 2.28 9.92
C TYR A 129 10.70 2.95 8.57
N ARG A 130 11.77 3.14 7.78
CA ARG A 130 11.66 3.67 6.42
C ARG A 130 10.82 2.78 5.50
N ILE A 131 10.86 1.44 5.68
CA ILE A 131 9.95 0.53 4.97
C ILE A 131 8.50 0.79 5.35
N TYR A 132 8.19 1.01 6.63
CA TYR A 132 6.81 1.29 7.04
C TYR A 132 6.28 2.60 6.44
N GLU A 133 7.10 3.65 6.44
CA GLU A 133 6.74 4.94 5.82
C GLU A 133 6.57 4.80 4.31
N ALA A 134 7.51 4.14 3.63
CA ALA A 134 7.43 3.90 2.20
C ALA A 134 6.20 3.04 1.84
N HIS A 135 5.89 2.02 2.65
CA HIS A 135 4.72 1.16 2.48
C HIS A 135 3.41 1.93 2.66
N GLN A 136 3.31 2.80 3.67
CA GLN A 136 2.15 3.67 3.86
C GLN A 136 1.96 4.57 2.63
N ARG A 137 3.01 5.26 2.18
CA ARG A 137 2.96 6.15 1.02
C ARG A 137 2.58 5.40 -0.27
N LEU A 138 3.17 4.22 -0.48
CA LEU A 138 2.86 3.37 -1.63
C LEU A 138 1.39 2.93 -1.60
N SER A 139 0.89 2.50 -0.44
CA SER A 139 -0.50 2.08 -0.25
C SER A 139 -1.49 3.21 -0.48
N LEU A 140 -1.18 4.42 -0.02
CA LEU A 140 -2.01 5.60 -0.23
C LEU A 140 -1.97 6.06 -1.70
N ALA A 141 -0.82 5.98 -2.36
CA ALA A 141 -0.66 6.36 -3.76
C ALA A 141 -1.40 5.42 -4.72
N LEU A 142 -1.51 4.12 -4.38
CA LEU A 142 -2.37 3.18 -5.09
C LEU A 142 -3.86 3.50 -4.96
N GLY A 143 -4.24 4.12 -3.83
CA GLY A 143 -5.63 4.44 -3.52
C GLY A 143 -6.45 3.21 -3.13
N ALA A 144 -7.78 3.38 -3.07
CA ALA A 144 -8.70 2.25 -3.09
C ALA A 144 -8.57 1.52 -4.43
N ASP A 145 -8.76 0.19 -4.47
CA ASP A 145 -8.67 -0.65 -5.67
C ASP A 145 -9.23 0.10 -6.88
N ARG A 146 -8.35 0.66 -7.72
CA ARG A 146 -8.74 1.36 -8.95
C ARG A 146 -9.46 0.42 -9.91
N ASP A 147 -9.25 -0.89 -9.76
CA ASP A 147 -9.97 -1.92 -10.50
C ASP A 147 -11.47 -1.97 -10.13
N ASN A 148 -11.84 -1.59 -8.89
CA ASN A 148 -13.24 -1.49 -8.45
C ASN A 148 -13.77 -0.05 -8.43
N PHE A 149 -12.88 0.95 -8.38
CA PHE A 149 -13.25 2.35 -8.59
C PHE A 149 -13.17 2.67 -10.09
N HIS A 150 -14.24 2.35 -10.81
CA HIS A 150 -14.45 2.92 -12.14
C HIS A 150 -14.62 4.43 -11.96
N GLY A 151 -13.53 5.20 -12.15
CA GLY A 151 -13.58 6.65 -12.06
C GLY A 151 -14.76 7.19 -12.88
N TRP A 152 -15.53 8.08 -12.28
CA TRP A 152 -16.73 8.62 -12.93
C TRP A 152 -16.35 9.30 -14.24
N ARG A 153 -16.92 8.83 -15.35
CA ARG A 153 -16.76 9.41 -16.68
C ARG A 153 -17.52 10.74 -16.77
N LEU A 154 -18.67 10.84 -16.11
CA LEU A 154 -19.51 12.03 -16.09
C LEU A 154 -20.20 12.17 -14.72
N CYS A 155 -19.66 13.07 -13.90
CA CYS A 155 -20.29 13.52 -12.66
C CYS A 155 -21.09 14.80 -12.91
N VAL A 156 -22.42 14.75 -12.70
CA VAL A 156 -23.31 15.92 -12.83
C VAL A 156 -23.58 16.50 -11.46
N ILE A 157 -23.31 17.80 -11.30
CA ILE A 157 -23.59 18.55 -10.07
C ILE A 157 -24.99 19.14 -10.16
N ILE A 158 -25.83 18.84 -9.18
CA ILE A 158 -27.21 19.31 -9.11
C ILE A 158 -27.36 20.30 -7.97
N THR A 159 -27.79 21.50 -8.35
CA THR A 159 -28.31 22.54 -7.47
C THR A 159 -29.64 22.97 -8.06
N GLU A 160 -30.74 22.90 -7.30
CA GLU A 160 -32.10 23.11 -7.80
C GLU A 160 -32.27 24.45 -8.50
N ALA A 161 -31.66 25.52 -7.96
CA ALA A 161 -31.71 26.86 -8.55
C ALA A 161 -31.12 26.95 -9.98
N LEU A 162 -30.31 25.97 -10.40
CA LEU A 162 -29.74 25.88 -11.74
C LEU A 162 -30.49 24.91 -12.66
N CYS A 163 -31.50 24.21 -12.14
CA CYS A 163 -32.25 23.22 -12.89
C CYS A 163 -33.37 23.88 -13.70
N LYS A 164 -33.56 23.44 -14.96
CA LYS A 164 -34.71 23.85 -15.79
C LYS A 164 -35.96 23.02 -15.52
N HIS A 165 -35.78 21.82 -14.97
CA HIS A 165 -36.85 20.92 -14.52
C HIS A 165 -36.77 20.78 -13.00
N PRO A 166 -37.77 20.20 -12.33
CA PRO A 166 -37.63 19.81 -10.91
C PRO A 166 -36.33 19.05 -10.68
N TRP A 167 -35.64 19.31 -9.57
CA TRP A 167 -34.27 18.83 -9.36
C TRP A 167 -34.14 17.30 -9.49
N LEU A 168 -35.12 16.56 -8.98
CA LEU A 168 -35.14 15.09 -9.02
C LEU A 168 -35.34 14.57 -10.46
N GLU A 169 -36.15 15.26 -11.25
CA GLU A 169 -36.35 14.94 -12.67
C GLU A 169 -35.09 15.28 -13.48
N THR A 170 -34.42 16.39 -13.16
CA THR A 170 -33.12 16.74 -13.75
C THR A 170 -32.08 15.65 -13.47
N ALA A 171 -32.04 15.12 -12.24
CA ALA A 171 -31.17 13.99 -11.88
C ALA A 171 -31.50 12.74 -12.70
N ARG A 172 -32.78 12.39 -12.82
CA ARG A 172 -33.23 11.25 -13.61
C ARG A 172 -32.82 11.36 -15.08
N LEU A 173 -32.98 12.54 -15.67
CA LEU A 173 -32.59 12.81 -17.06
C LEU A 173 -31.07 12.79 -17.25
N ALA A 174 -30.31 13.31 -16.29
CA ALA A 174 -28.84 13.25 -16.32
C ALA A 174 -28.34 11.80 -16.29
N ILE A 175 -28.91 10.96 -15.41
CA ILE A 175 -28.61 9.52 -15.35
C ILE A 175 -28.98 8.84 -16.67
N ALA A 176 -30.18 9.10 -17.21
CA ALA A 176 -30.60 8.56 -18.50
C ALA A 176 -29.69 9.01 -19.66
N GLY A 177 -29.08 10.19 -19.55
CA GLY A 177 -28.09 10.72 -20.49
C GLY A 177 -26.68 10.14 -20.34
N GLY A 178 -26.44 9.25 -19.37
CA GLY A 178 -25.16 8.57 -19.16
C GLY A 178 -24.29 9.13 -18.05
N ALA A 179 -24.83 9.96 -17.14
CA ALA A 179 -24.12 10.33 -15.92
C ALA A 179 -23.95 9.08 -15.02
N ASP A 180 -22.71 8.77 -14.65
CA ASP A 180 -22.37 7.67 -13.75
C ASP A 180 -22.09 8.15 -12.31
N CYS A 181 -22.19 9.46 -12.09
CA CYS A 181 -22.27 10.06 -10.77
C CYS A 181 -23.16 11.30 -10.74
N ILE A 182 -23.93 11.46 -9.66
CA ILE A 182 -24.68 12.68 -9.36
C ILE A 182 -24.19 13.27 -8.04
N GLN A 183 -23.77 14.53 -8.05
CA GLN A 183 -23.44 15.27 -6.84
C GLN A 183 -24.60 16.21 -6.45
N LEU A 184 -25.24 15.92 -5.32
CA LEU A 184 -26.24 16.81 -4.73
C LEU A 184 -25.54 17.95 -3.98
N ARG A 185 -25.72 19.17 -4.46
CA ARG A 185 -25.06 20.37 -3.93
C ARG A 185 -26.07 21.47 -3.63
N GLU A 186 -26.51 21.50 -2.39
CA GLU A 186 -27.49 22.46 -1.90
C GLU A 186 -26.96 23.21 -0.67
N LYS A 187 -26.49 24.45 -0.88
CA LYS A 187 -25.82 25.23 0.18
C LYS A 187 -26.77 25.85 1.19
N THR A 188 -28.03 26.01 0.82
CA THR A 188 -29.02 26.80 1.58
C THR A 188 -30.14 25.95 2.17
N LEU A 189 -30.17 24.65 1.88
CA LEU A 189 -31.18 23.76 2.43
C LEU A 189 -30.89 23.42 3.89
N GLY A 190 -31.94 23.36 4.70
CA GLY A 190 -31.87 22.82 6.04
C GLY A 190 -31.63 21.30 6.02
N ASP A 191 -31.00 20.80 7.07
CA ASP A 191 -30.50 19.43 7.21
C ASP A 191 -31.55 18.35 6.90
N ARG A 192 -32.75 18.51 7.46
CA ARG A 192 -33.86 17.57 7.26
C ARG A 192 -34.26 17.47 5.79
N GLU A 193 -34.35 18.61 5.11
CA GLU A 193 -34.73 18.65 3.70
C GLU A 193 -33.61 18.07 2.83
N LEU A 194 -32.36 18.43 3.11
CA LEU A 194 -31.21 17.88 2.41
C LEU A 194 -31.11 16.35 2.57
N LEU A 195 -31.38 15.82 3.75
CA LEU A 195 -31.43 14.38 4.00
C LEU A 195 -32.55 13.69 3.21
N ILE A 196 -33.74 14.28 3.14
CA ILE A 196 -34.87 13.76 2.34
C ILE A 196 -34.46 13.67 0.86
N ARG A 197 -33.86 14.74 0.33
CA ARG A 197 -33.38 14.77 -1.07
C ARG A 197 -32.25 13.78 -1.32
N ALA A 198 -31.27 13.71 -0.41
CA ALA A 198 -30.17 12.75 -0.48
C ALA A 198 -30.72 11.31 -0.55
N THR A 199 -31.65 10.96 0.34
CA THR A 199 -32.29 9.64 0.39
C THR A 199 -33.03 9.33 -0.91
N ALA A 200 -33.82 10.28 -1.42
CA ALA A 200 -34.55 10.12 -2.67
C ALA A 200 -33.60 9.88 -3.86
N LEU A 201 -32.49 10.63 -3.93
CA LEU A 201 -31.50 10.49 -4.99
C LEU A 201 -30.75 9.16 -4.91
N VAL A 202 -30.32 8.74 -3.71
CA VAL A 202 -29.64 7.45 -3.49
C VAL A 202 -30.54 6.28 -3.89
N ASN A 203 -31.81 6.31 -3.48
CA ASN A 203 -32.77 5.26 -3.83
C ASN A 203 -33.00 5.15 -5.35
N MET A 204 -32.95 6.27 -6.08
CA MET A 204 -33.06 6.28 -7.53
C MET A 204 -31.78 5.78 -8.22
N ALA A 205 -30.61 6.21 -7.74
CA ALA A 205 -29.33 5.97 -8.39
C ALA A 205 -28.77 4.55 -8.14
N ARG A 206 -28.99 3.99 -6.94
CA ARG A 206 -28.42 2.69 -6.52
C ARG A 206 -28.82 1.52 -7.44
N PRO A 207 -30.09 1.34 -7.85
CA PRO A 207 -30.47 0.27 -8.78
C PRO A 207 -29.82 0.39 -10.17
N LEU A 208 -29.37 1.59 -10.54
CA LEU A 208 -28.76 1.90 -11.83
C LEU A 208 -27.22 1.88 -11.77
N ASN A 209 -26.65 1.49 -10.63
CA ASN A 209 -25.21 1.51 -10.36
C ASN A 209 -24.56 2.90 -10.58
N VAL A 210 -25.32 3.97 -10.30
CA VAL A 210 -24.83 5.36 -10.36
C VAL A 210 -24.43 5.81 -8.97
N SER A 211 -23.26 6.44 -8.87
CA SER A 211 -22.76 6.97 -7.61
C SER A 211 -23.48 8.27 -7.21
N VAL A 212 -23.66 8.48 -5.90
CA VAL A 212 -24.20 9.73 -5.35
C VAL A 212 -23.20 10.36 -4.41
N ILE A 213 -22.93 11.65 -4.58
CA ILE A 213 -22.12 12.44 -3.65
C ILE A 213 -23.01 13.47 -2.98
N ILE A 214 -22.93 13.57 -1.66
CA ILE A 214 -23.54 14.66 -0.90
C ILE A 214 -22.45 15.69 -0.60
N ASN A 215 -22.58 16.89 -1.17
CA ASN A 215 -21.55 17.92 -1.07
C ASN A 215 -21.54 18.60 0.31
N ASP A 216 -20.35 18.84 0.87
CA ASP A 216 -20.08 19.57 2.13
C ASP A 216 -20.79 19.06 3.41
N ARG A 217 -21.50 17.92 3.33
CA ARG A 217 -22.33 17.38 4.44
C ARG A 217 -22.02 15.91 4.72
N PRO A 218 -20.85 15.61 5.33
CA PRO A 218 -20.45 14.24 5.64
C PRO A 218 -21.40 13.56 6.64
N ASP A 219 -22.01 14.33 7.54
CA ASP A 219 -23.01 13.88 8.49
C ASP A 219 -24.26 13.32 7.81
N ILE A 220 -24.70 13.93 6.70
CA ILE A 220 -25.81 13.42 5.88
C ILE A 220 -25.35 12.27 4.99
N ALA A 221 -24.12 12.31 4.47
CA ALA A 221 -23.58 11.28 3.60
C ALA A 221 -23.40 9.90 4.27
N LEU A 222 -23.28 9.88 5.60
CA LEU A 222 -23.06 8.66 6.39
C LEU A 222 -24.34 7.89 6.74
N LEU A 223 -25.53 8.48 6.53
CA LEU A 223 -26.84 7.90 6.85
C LEU A 223 -27.44 7.16 5.64
#